data_AF-A0AAV4F5K5-F1
#
_entry.id   AF-A0AAV4F5K5-F1
#
_cell.length_a   1.000
_cell.length_b   1.000
_cell.length_c   1.000
_cell.angle_alpha   90.00
_cell.angle_beta   90.00
_cell.angle_gamma   90.00
#
_symmetry.space_group_name_H-M   'P 1'
#
loop_
_entity.id
_entity.type
_entity.pdbx_description
1 polymer ?
#
loop_
_entity_poly.entity_id
_entity_poly.type
_entity_poly.pdbx_seq_one_letter_code
_entity_poly.pdbx_strand_id
1 'polypeptide(L)'
;MQDPALSWTDDLPVCHLSGVGLSTNQIYREDGNRREAHAFEDRNFHFRHDSCFLYGVFDGHNGTRVADFAAQRIPAELLLGQLQPNFSDTEVQEALKQVWETLLFSSAASNH
;
A
#
# COMPACT_ATOMS: atom_id res chain seq x y z
N MET A 1 -9.15 22.40 -2.94
CA MET A 1 -8.39 21.57 -3.89
C MET A 1 -7.09 21.30 -3.18
N GLN A 2 -6.97 20.14 -2.51
CA GLN A 2 -5.68 19.74 -1.93
C GLN A 2 -4.80 19.33 -3.10
N ASP A 3 -3.62 19.93 -3.23
CA ASP A 3 -2.62 19.43 -4.17
C ASP A 3 -2.37 17.95 -3.86
N PRO A 4 -2.46 17.04 -4.84
CA PRO A 4 -2.07 15.66 -4.62
C PRO A 4 -0.60 15.70 -4.19
N ALA A 5 -0.33 15.27 -2.96
CA ALA A 5 1.05 15.12 -2.49
C ALA A 5 1.79 14.29 -3.54
N LEU A 6 2.88 14.84 -4.08
CA LEU A 6 3.72 14.15 -5.06
C LEU A 6 4.09 12.78 -4.45
N SER A 7 3.53 11.71 -5.02
CA SER A 7 3.80 10.36 -4.54
C SER A 7 5.08 9.88 -5.21
N TRP A 8 6.05 9.48 -4.39
CA TRP A 8 7.38 9.09 -4.87
C TRP A 8 7.35 7.77 -5.64
N THR A 9 6.22 7.06 -5.60
CA THR A 9 6.02 5.75 -6.21
C THR A 9 5.17 5.79 -7.47
N ASP A 10 4.71 6.97 -7.91
CA ASP A 10 3.90 7.12 -9.12
C ASP A 10 4.68 6.76 -10.40
N ASP A 11 6.00 6.95 -10.38
CA ASP A 11 6.89 6.63 -11.50
C ASP A 11 7.39 5.16 -11.49
N LEU A 12 7.06 4.37 -10.44
CA LEU A 12 7.50 2.98 -10.38
C LEU A 12 6.77 2.14 -11.44
N PRO A 13 7.48 1.28 -12.20
CA PRO A 13 6.83 0.44 -13.20
C PRO A 13 5.86 -0.53 -12.56
N VAL A 14 4.68 -0.66 -13.15
CA VAL A 14 3.71 -1.70 -12.79
C VAL A 14 4.18 -3.07 -13.29
N CYS A 15 3.95 -4.11 -12.49
CA CYS A 15 4.25 -5.49 -12.89
C CYS A 15 3.24 -6.01 -13.91
N HIS A 16 3.67 -6.23 -15.16
CA HIS A 16 2.83 -6.78 -16.23
C HIS A 16 2.47 -8.27 -16.07
N LEU A 17 3.05 -8.96 -15.07
CA LEU A 17 2.75 -10.36 -14.74
C LEU A 17 1.64 -10.49 -13.70
N SER A 18 1.05 -9.38 -13.24
CA SER A 18 -0.04 -9.38 -12.28
C SER A 18 -1.18 -8.44 -12.68
N GLY A 19 -2.33 -8.64 -12.05
CA GLY A 19 -3.51 -7.79 -12.19
C GLY A 19 -4.24 -7.69 -10.85
N VAL A 20 -5.01 -6.62 -10.69
CA VAL A 20 -5.76 -6.32 -9.46
C VAL A 20 -7.24 -6.17 -9.77
N GLY A 21 -8.09 -6.88 -9.01
CA GLY A 21 -9.53 -6.71 -9.02
C GLY A 21 -10.00 -6.05 -7.73
N LEU A 22 -10.91 -5.09 -7.82
CA LEU A 22 -11.45 -4.35 -6.68
C LEU A 22 -12.97 -4.42 -6.69
N SER A 23 -13.57 -4.51 -5.50
CA SER A 23 -15.01 -4.36 -5.30
C SER A 23 -15.22 -3.50 -4.07
N THR A 24 -16.11 -2.51 -4.16
CA THR A 24 -16.44 -1.67 -3.01
C THR A 24 -17.34 -2.41 -2.02
N ASN A 25 -17.31 -1.99 -0.75
CA ASN A 25 -18.17 -2.56 0.28
C ASN A 25 -19.64 -2.22 0.03
N GLN A 26 -20.54 -3.20 0.17
CA GLN A 26 -21.95 -3.07 -0.22
C GLN A 26 -22.88 -3.38 0.95
N ILE A 27 -23.94 -2.58 1.08
CA ILE A 27 -25.11 -2.86 1.92
C ILE A 27 -26.23 -3.36 1.00
N TYR A 28 -26.73 -4.55 1.29
CA TYR A 28 -27.92 -5.10 0.65
C TYR A 28 -29.15 -4.51 1.33
N ARG A 29 -30.00 -3.87 0.54
CA ARG A 29 -31.26 -3.29 1.02
C ARG A 29 -32.39 -4.29 0.85
N GLU A 30 -33.46 -4.11 1.64
CA GLU A 30 -34.66 -4.96 1.57
C GLU A 30 -35.36 -4.92 0.20
N ASP A 31 -35.18 -3.84 -0.56
CA ASP A 31 -35.70 -3.68 -1.93
C ASP A 31 -34.90 -4.43 -3.00
N GLY A 32 -33.85 -5.17 -2.60
CA GLY A 32 -32.97 -5.92 -3.50
C GLY A 32 -31.88 -5.07 -4.18
N ASN A 33 -31.89 -3.75 -4.00
CA ASN A 33 -30.86 -2.87 -4.53
C ASN A 33 -29.60 -2.86 -3.63
N ARG A 34 -28.46 -2.57 -4.24
CA ARG A 34 -27.17 -2.44 -3.55
C ARG A 34 -26.80 -0.98 -3.40
N ARG A 35 -26.24 -0.60 -2.25
CA ARG A 35 -25.59 0.69 -2.05
C ARG A 35 -24.20 0.47 -1.49
N GLU A 36 -23.25 1.32 -1.86
CA GLU A 36 -21.97 1.39 -1.16
C GLU A 36 -22.17 1.68 0.33
N ALA A 37 -21.46 0.93 1.18
CA ALA A 37 -21.58 1.02 2.63
C ALA A 37 -20.91 2.27 3.19
N HIS A 38 -19.66 2.45 2.77
CA HIS A 38 -18.75 3.55 3.09
C HIS A 38 -17.75 3.69 1.93
N ALA A 39 -17.00 4.79 1.91
CA ALA A 39 -15.99 5.01 0.87
C ALA A 39 -14.97 3.86 0.81
N PHE A 40 -14.43 3.60 -0.38
CA PHE A 40 -13.43 2.55 -0.59
C PHE A 40 -12.15 2.78 0.21
N GLU A 41 -11.90 1.91 1.19
CA GLU A 41 -10.81 2.03 2.15
C GLU A 41 -9.56 1.21 1.78
N ASP A 42 -9.71 0.19 0.92
CA ASP A 42 -8.58 -0.66 0.54
C ASP A 42 -7.58 0.08 -0.34
N ARG A 43 -6.31 -0.30 -0.22
CA ARG A 43 -5.23 0.13 -1.11
C ARG A 43 -4.41 -1.04 -1.57
N ASN A 44 -3.77 -0.89 -2.72
CA ASN A 44 -2.92 -1.91 -3.28
C ASN A 44 -1.81 -1.27 -4.10
N PHE A 45 -0.75 -2.05 -4.33
CA PHE A 45 0.22 -1.77 -5.37
C PHE A 45 0.77 -3.08 -5.94
N HIS A 46 1.29 -3.01 -7.16
CA HIS A 46 1.96 -4.14 -7.82
C HIS A 46 3.09 -3.63 -8.69
N PHE A 47 4.25 -3.45 -8.08
CA PHE A 47 5.41 -2.84 -8.74
C PHE A 47 6.44 -3.88 -9.17
N ARG A 48 7.17 -3.51 -10.22
CA ARG A 48 8.41 -4.14 -10.63
C ARG A 48 9.49 -3.07 -10.69
N HIS A 49 10.59 -3.29 -9.98
CA HIS A 49 11.79 -2.46 -10.05
C HIS A 49 13.00 -3.37 -10.29
N ASP A 50 13.65 -3.21 -11.44
CA ASP A 50 14.70 -4.12 -11.94
C ASP A 50 14.25 -5.60 -11.98
N SER A 51 14.86 -6.43 -11.13
CA SER A 51 14.55 -7.84 -10.89
C SER A 51 13.72 -8.09 -9.63
N CYS A 52 13.36 -7.03 -8.91
CA CYS A 52 12.55 -7.09 -7.70
C CYS A 52 11.07 -6.84 -8.02
N PHE A 53 10.20 -7.60 -7.38
CA PHE A 53 8.74 -7.50 -7.52
C PHE A 53 8.13 -7.35 -6.15
N LEU A 54 7.27 -6.35 -5.96
CA LEU A 54 6.64 -6.06 -4.69
C LEU A 54 5.14 -5.87 -4.88
N TYR A 55 4.37 -6.63 -4.10
CA TYR A 55 2.91 -6.63 -4.14
C TYR A 55 2.39 -6.37 -2.73
N GLY A 56 1.36 -5.55 -2.63
CA GLY A 56 0.73 -5.22 -1.35
C GLY A 56 -0.77 -5.02 -1.52
N VAL A 57 -1.54 -5.49 -0.53
CA VAL A 57 -2.96 -5.23 -0.37
C VAL A 57 -3.19 -4.83 1.08
N PHE A 58 -3.87 -3.72 1.29
CA PHE A 58 -4.13 -3.12 2.58
C PHE A 58 -5.63 -2.96 2.75
N ASP A 59 -6.17 -3.54 3.82
CA ASP A 59 -7.54 -3.32 4.28
C ASP A 59 -7.55 -2.09 5.19
N GLY A 60 -8.16 -1.01 4.72
CA GLY A 60 -8.29 0.22 5.50
C GLY A 60 -9.47 0.12 6.47
N HIS A 61 -9.35 0.73 7.65
CA HIS A 61 -10.42 0.74 8.64
C HIS A 61 -10.63 2.13 9.23
N ASN A 62 -11.88 2.60 9.23
CA ASN A 62 -12.29 3.93 9.70
C ASN A 62 -11.58 5.06 8.92
N GLY A 63 -11.61 4.95 7.60
CA GLY A 63 -10.97 5.86 6.66
C GLY A 63 -9.71 5.29 6.00
N THR A 64 -9.26 5.98 4.94
CA THR A 64 -8.18 5.50 4.08
C THR A 64 -6.79 5.89 4.55
N ARG A 65 -6.67 6.81 5.53
CA ARG A 65 -5.42 7.52 5.86
C ARG A 65 -4.22 6.59 6.09
N VAL A 66 -4.40 5.53 6.87
CA VAL A 66 -3.30 4.59 7.19
C VAL A 66 -2.99 3.68 6.00
N ALA A 67 -4.00 3.23 5.27
CA ALA A 67 -3.83 2.43 4.06
C ALA A 67 -3.14 3.22 2.94
N ASP A 68 -3.52 4.50 2.74
CA ASP A 68 -2.87 5.45 1.82
C ASP A 68 -1.39 5.62 2.19
N PHE A 69 -1.11 5.88 3.48
CA PHE A 69 0.25 6.05 3.98
C PHE A 69 1.11 4.80 3.76
N ALA A 70 0.59 3.62 4.09
CA ALA A 70 1.29 2.35 3.92
C ALA A 70 1.56 2.04 2.44
N ALA A 71 0.56 2.25 1.57
CA ALA A 71 0.65 1.98 0.14
C ALA A 71 1.66 2.90 -0.57
N GLN A 72 1.91 4.10 -0.04
CA GLN A 72 2.96 5.00 -0.56
C GLN A 72 4.33 4.69 0.04
N ARG A 73 4.42 4.50 1.36
CA ARG A 73 5.70 4.44 2.08
C ARG A 73 6.41 3.10 1.97
N ILE A 74 5.70 1.98 2.07
CA ILE A 74 6.31 0.65 1.99
C ILE A 74 7.09 0.44 0.68
N PRO A 75 6.49 0.70 -0.50
CA PRO A 75 7.22 0.53 -1.76
C PRO A 75 8.37 1.53 -1.91
N ALA A 76 8.24 2.77 -1.41
CA ALA A 76 9.33 3.74 -1.43
C ALA A 76 10.54 3.26 -0.60
N GLU A 77 10.32 2.83 0.64
CA GLU A 77 11.40 2.38 1.54
C GLU A 77 12.07 1.09 1.03
N LEU A 78 11.29 0.14 0.50
CA LEU A 78 11.82 -1.14 0.04
C LEU A 78 12.47 -1.05 -1.35
N LEU A 79 11.80 -0.47 -2.34
CA LEU A 79 12.25 -0.51 -3.74
C LEU A 79 13.26 0.59 -4.10
N LEU A 80 13.19 1.74 -3.43
CA LEU A 80 14.11 2.87 -3.68
C LEU A 80 15.23 2.94 -2.64
N GLY A 81 15.26 2.01 -1.69
CA GLY A 81 16.22 2.01 -0.58
C GLY A 81 16.74 0.61 -0.24
N GLN A 82 15.98 -0.10 0.60
CA GLN A 82 16.52 -1.17 1.44
C GLN A 82 16.75 -2.50 0.69
N LEU A 83 15.92 -2.87 -0.28
CA LEU A 83 16.08 -4.14 -0.98
C LEU A 83 17.11 -4.01 -2.10
N GLN A 84 18.14 -4.86 -2.05
CA GLN A 84 19.16 -4.93 -3.09
C GLN A 84 19.18 -6.32 -3.75
N PRO A 85 19.67 -6.40 -5.00
CA PRO A 85 19.96 -7.69 -5.61
C PRO A 85 20.89 -8.51 -4.72
N ASN A 86 20.62 -9.82 -4.61
CA ASN A 86 21.41 -10.81 -3.86
C ASN A 86 21.32 -10.76 -2.33
N PHE A 87 20.33 -10.08 -1.75
CA PHE A 87 20.01 -10.27 -0.34
C PHE A 87 19.69 -11.75 -0.06
N SER A 88 20.20 -12.24 1.06
CA SER A 88 19.78 -13.49 1.67
C SER A 88 18.39 -13.36 2.28
N ASP A 89 17.72 -14.49 2.53
CA ASP A 89 16.40 -14.52 3.16
C ASP A 89 16.37 -13.76 4.50
N THR A 90 17.44 -13.84 5.29
CA THR A 90 17.56 -13.11 6.57
C THR A 90 17.59 -11.60 6.36
N GLU A 91 18.39 -11.12 5.40
CA GLU A 91 18.48 -9.68 5.10
C GLU A 91 17.16 -9.13 4.56
N VAL A 92 16.44 -9.91 3.73
CA VAL A 92 15.09 -9.55 3.28
C VAL A 92 14.12 -9.46 4.46
N GLN A 93 14.15 -10.43 5.39
CA GLN A 93 13.30 -10.40 6.58
C GLN A 93 13.60 -9.20 7.48
N GLU A 94 14.87 -8.83 7.64
CA GLU A 94 15.28 -7.67 8.44
C GLU A 94 14.82 -6.35 7.82
N ALA A 95 14.99 -6.19 6.50
CA ALA A 95 14.50 -5.02 5.77
C ALA A 95 12.97 -4.86 5.93
N LEU A 96 12.20 -5.94 5.76
CA LEU A 96 10.75 -5.91 5.95
C LEU A 96 10.35 -5.51 7.38
N LYS A 97 11.03 -6.03 8.40
CA LYS A 97 10.78 -5.67 9.81
C LYS A 97 11.07 -4.19 10.06
N GLN A 98 12.22 -3.69 9.60
CA GLN A 98 12.63 -2.30 9.78
C GLN A 98 11.64 -1.32 9.13
N VAL A 99 11.18 -1.61 7.90
CA VAL A 99 10.16 -0.79 7.24
C VAL A 99 8.88 -0.75 8.09
N TRP A 100 8.42 -1.89 8.58
CA TRP A 100 7.21 -1.95 9.39
C TRP A 100 7.34 -1.15 10.70
N GLU A 101 8.46 -1.28 11.39
CA GLU A 101 8.76 -0.50 12.60
C GLU A 101 8.77 1.00 12.31
N THR A 102 9.49 1.44 11.28
CA THR A 102 9.53 2.85 10.86
C THR A 102 8.13 3.41 10.58
N LEU A 103 7.29 2.65 9.88
CA LEU A 103 5.92 3.08 9.57
C LEU A 103 5.04 3.16 10.82
N LEU A 104 5.15 2.21 11.75
CA LEU A 104 4.40 2.23 13.01
C LEU A 104 4.74 3.47 13.84
N PHE A 105 6.03 3.79 13.99
CA PHE A 105 6.46 4.98 14.72
C PHE A 105 6.02 6.28 14.04
N SER A 106 6.10 6.34 12.70
CA SER A 106 5.70 7.52 11.92
C SER A 106 4.18 7.76 11.97
N SER A 107 3.39 6.69 11.93
CA SER A 107 1.93 6.77 12.05
C SER A 107 1.50 7.20 13.45
N ALA A 108 2.21 6.78 14.50
CA ALA A 108 1.93 7.18 15.87
C ALA A 108 2.27 8.65 16.13
N ALA A 109 3.35 9.16 15.54
CA ALA A 109 3.78 10.56 15.66
C ALA A 109 2.86 11.55 14.94
N SER A 110 2.13 11.10 13.91
CA SER A 110 1.23 11.94 13.10
C SER A 110 -0.17 12.17 13.71
N ASN A 111 -0.40 11.73 14.96
CA ASN A 111 -1.64 11.95 15.71
C ASN A 111 -1.60 13.15 16.68
N HIS A 112 -0.61 14.04 16.53
CA HIS A 112 -0.49 15.30 17.29
C HIS A 112 -0.46 16.53 16.38
#